data_AF-A0A818JUL2-F1
#
_entry.id   AF-A0A818JUL2-F1
#
_cell.length_a   1.000
_cell.length_b   1.000
_cell.length_c   1.000
_cell.angle_alpha   90.00
_cell.angle_beta   90.00
_cell.angle_gamma   90.00
#
_symmetry.space_group_name_H-M   'P 1'
#
loop_
_entity.id
_entity.type
_entity.pdbx_description
1 polymer ?
#
loop_
_entity_poly.entity_id
_entity_poly.type
_entity_poly.pdbx_seq_one_letter_code
_entity_poly.pdbx_strand_id
1 'polypeptide(L)'
;MGDISSRRSLNTTNPSRFSPNTTIDSMFVELFIEAWHNTTNFTGYFNTCNPKLCSYTYTQRFYVVYVFVTLFSLISGLTVVLRFLAKFLVQHIFRRVQSICCKHLIDRHQVPAANHERS
;
A
#
# COMPACT_ATOMS: atom_id res chain seq x y z
N MET A 1 3.99 -13.53 -35.90
CA MET A 1 3.68 -12.22 -36.49
C MET A 1 3.63 -11.17 -35.39
N GLY A 2 4.44 -10.12 -35.50
CA GLY A 2 4.49 -8.97 -34.58
C GLY A 2 5.90 -8.38 -34.48
N ASP A 3 6.36 -7.73 -35.54
CA ASP A 3 7.67 -7.09 -35.66
C ASP A 3 7.89 -5.96 -34.64
N ILE A 4 8.96 -6.05 -33.85
CA ILE A 4 9.54 -4.92 -33.11
C ILE A 4 10.80 -4.50 -33.87
N SER A 5 10.60 -3.83 -35.00
CA SER A 5 11.67 -3.06 -35.64
C SER A 5 11.12 -1.74 -36.15
N SER A 6 11.06 -0.78 -35.23
CA SER A 6 11.09 0.63 -35.60
C SER A 6 12.03 1.36 -34.63
N ARG A 7 13.31 0.96 -34.65
CA ARG A 7 14.36 1.89 -34.26
C ARG A 7 14.49 2.86 -35.42
N ARG A 8 13.86 4.03 -35.30
CA ARG A 8 14.09 5.16 -36.19
C ARG A 8 15.59 5.49 -36.11
N SER A 9 16.36 5.08 -37.10
CA SER A 9 17.76 5.45 -37.26
C SER A 9 17.83 6.97 -37.31
N LEU A 10 18.54 7.61 -36.38
CA LEU A 10 18.86 9.03 -36.49
C LEU A 10 19.71 9.20 -37.75
N ASN A 11 19.09 9.73 -38.79
CA ASN A 11 19.79 10.12 -40.01
C ASN A 11 20.64 11.34 -39.67
N THR A 12 21.95 11.13 -39.47
CA THR A 12 22.96 12.13 -39.05
C THR A 12 23.14 13.28 -40.04
N THR A 13 22.51 13.23 -41.21
CA THR A 13 22.51 14.33 -42.20
C THR A 13 21.44 15.40 -41.95
N ASN A 14 20.57 15.23 -40.94
CA ASN A 14 19.69 16.32 -40.52
C ASN A 14 20.44 17.24 -39.55
N PRO A 15 20.55 18.56 -39.83
CA PRO A 15 21.13 19.48 -38.87
C PRO A 15 20.26 19.46 -37.60
N SER A 16 20.79 18.91 -36.51
CA SER A 16 20.18 19.11 -35.19
C SER A 16 20.24 20.60 -34.87
N ARG A 17 19.17 21.11 -34.24
CA ARG A 17 19.09 22.51 -33.79
C ARG A 17 20.35 22.94 -33.02
N PHE A 18 20.98 22.00 -32.33
CA PHE A 18 22.22 22.21 -31.61
C PHE A 18 23.38 21.45 -32.28
N SER A 19 24.48 22.16 -32.53
CA SER A 19 25.73 21.55 -32.99
C SER A 19 26.37 20.71 -31.88
N PRO A 20 27.10 19.63 -32.18
CA PRO A 20 27.84 18.85 -31.17
C PRO A 20 28.83 19.67 -30.33
N ASN A 21 29.20 20.87 -30.80
CA ASN A 21 30.11 21.79 -30.13
C ASN A 21 29.38 22.85 -29.26
N THR A 22 28.05 22.78 -29.14
CA THR A 22 27.29 23.69 -28.26
C THR A 22 27.40 23.23 -26.81
N THR A 23 27.54 24.19 -25.89
CA THR A 23 27.57 23.91 -24.45
C THR A 23 26.16 23.63 -23.95
N ILE A 24 26.05 22.73 -22.98
CA ILE A 24 24.77 22.37 -22.35
C ILE A 24 24.06 23.61 -21.78
N ASP A 25 24.82 24.56 -21.22
CA ASP A 25 24.30 25.82 -20.69
C ASP A 25 23.56 26.65 -21.76
N SER A 26 24.15 26.79 -22.95
CA SER A 26 23.53 27.51 -24.07
C SER A 26 22.23 26.86 -24.56
N MET A 27 22.12 25.53 -24.46
CA MET A 27 20.90 24.82 -24.80
C MET A 27 19.77 25.13 -23.80
N PHE A 28 20.12 25.19 -22.51
CA PHE A 28 19.14 25.51 -21.47
C PHE A 28 18.64 26.93 -21.59
N VAL A 29 19.51 27.91 -21.85
CA VAL A 29 19.12 29.31 -22.05
C VAL A 29 18.07 29.43 -23.17
N GLU A 30 18.28 28.74 -24.29
CA GLU A 30 17.33 28.71 -25.42
C GLU A 30 16.02 27.92 -25.17
N LEU A 31 15.92 27.17 -24.07
CA LEU A 31 14.68 26.50 -23.65
C LEU A 31 13.77 27.44 -22.84
N PHE A 32 14.33 28.50 -22.25
CA PHE A 32 13.56 29.45 -21.46
C PHE A 32 12.98 30.54 -22.34
N ILE A 33 11.74 30.94 -22.05
CA ILE A 33 11.07 32.04 -22.75
C ILE A 33 11.62 33.35 -22.19
N GLU A 34 12.46 34.04 -22.95
CA GLU A 34 13.18 35.26 -22.54
C GLU A 34 12.28 36.50 -22.48
N ALA A 35 11.23 36.56 -23.31
CA ALA A 35 10.27 37.67 -23.32
C ALA A 35 8.88 37.19 -23.76
N TRP A 36 7.87 37.49 -22.96
CA TRP A 36 6.47 37.31 -23.35
C TRP A 36 6.03 38.53 -24.15
N HIS A 37 5.86 38.38 -25.47
CA HIS A 37 5.25 39.43 -26.26
C HIS A 37 3.75 39.45 -25.95
N ASN A 38 3.21 40.57 -25.44
CA ASN A 38 1.83 40.70 -24.91
C ASN A 38 0.69 40.52 -25.96
N THR A 39 0.99 40.07 -27.17
CA THR A 39 0.02 39.79 -28.25
C THR A 39 -0.06 38.29 -28.55
N THR A 40 -0.18 37.46 -27.52
CA THR A 40 -0.36 36.02 -27.71
C THR A 40 -1.82 35.68 -28.00
N ASN A 41 -2.17 35.46 -29.28
CA ASN A 41 -3.46 34.90 -29.69
C ASN A 41 -3.40 33.37 -29.63
N PHE A 42 -3.82 32.79 -28.50
CA PHE A 42 -3.87 31.33 -28.31
C PHE A 42 -5.16 30.70 -28.81
N THR A 43 -6.07 31.45 -29.45
CA THR A 43 -7.39 30.97 -29.88
C THR A 43 -7.27 29.79 -30.85
N GLY A 44 -6.28 29.81 -31.75
CA GLY A 44 -6.02 28.67 -32.65
C GLY A 44 -5.59 27.40 -31.91
N TYR A 45 -4.73 27.53 -30.89
CA TYR A 45 -4.29 26.40 -30.07
C TYR A 45 -5.45 25.82 -29.25
N PHE A 46 -6.21 26.68 -28.57
CA PHE A 46 -7.38 26.25 -27.81
C PHE A 46 -8.46 25.61 -28.69
N ASN A 47 -8.72 26.15 -29.89
CA ASN A 47 -9.68 25.57 -30.82
C ASN A 47 -9.22 24.19 -31.35
N THR A 48 -7.92 24.00 -31.55
CA THR A 48 -7.35 22.74 -32.02
C THR A 48 -7.32 21.69 -30.90
N CYS A 49 -7.02 22.12 -29.67
CA CYS A 49 -6.92 21.28 -28.48
C CYS A 49 -8.16 21.34 -27.59
N ASN A 50 -9.36 21.53 -28.16
CA ASN A 50 -10.63 21.39 -27.43
C ASN A 50 -11.25 20.01 -27.70
N PRO A 51 -10.74 18.93 -27.07
CA PRO A 51 -11.31 17.60 -27.25
C PRO A 51 -12.75 17.63 -26.73
N LYS A 52 -13.71 17.40 -27.64
CA LYS A 52 -15.14 17.34 -27.29
C LYS A 52 -15.46 16.21 -26.30
N LEU A 53 -14.61 15.20 -26.22
CA LEU A 53 -14.72 14.09 -25.28
C LEU A 53 -13.33 13.73 -24.74
N CYS A 54 -13.21 13.68 -23.42
CA CYS A 54 -12.06 13.12 -22.74
C CYS A 54 -12.34 11.63 -22.47
N SER A 55 -11.44 10.74 -22.89
CA SER A 55 -11.50 9.32 -22.55
C SER A 55 -10.59 9.05 -21.36
N TYR A 56 -11.18 8.71 -20.22
CA TYR A 56 -10.44 8.26 -19.04
C TYR A 56 -10.12 6.77 -19.18
N THR A 57 -8.85 6.45 -19.32
CA THR A 57 -8.36 5.06 -19.33
C THR A 57 -8.09 4.62 -17.89
N TYR A 58 -8.99 3.82 -17.32
CA TYR A 58 -8.77 3.15 -16.03
C TYR A 58 -7.80 1.98 -16.23
N THR A 59 -6.54 2.18 -15.86
CA THR A 59 -5.52 1.11 -15.87
C THR A 59 -5.68 0.22 -14.64
N GLN A 60 -6.57 -0.77 -14.71
CA GLN A 60 -6.78 -1.76 -13.65
C GLN A 60 -5.64 -2.80 -13.62
N ARG A 61 -4.45 -2.44 -13.13
CA ARG A 61 -3.32 -3.40 -13.07
C ARG A 61 -3.41 -4.42 -11.92
N PHE A 62 -4.18 -4.15 -10.86
CA PHE A 62 -4.13 -4.94 -9.62
C PHE A 62 -5.48 -5.40 -9.04
N TYR A 63 -6.58 -5.28 -9.80
CA TYR A 63 -7.92 -5.60 -9.28
C TYR A 63 -8.06 -7.05 -8.82
N VAL A 64 -7.50 -8.00 -9.59
CA VAL A 64 -7.60 -9.44 -9.30
C VAL A 64 -6.84 -9.81 -8.02
N VAL A 65 -5.59 -9.33 -7.88
CA VAL A 65 -4.76 -9.58 -6.69
C VAL A 65 -5.42 -9.00 -5.44
N TYR A 66 -5.99 -7.80 -5.56
CA TYR A 66 -6.72 -7.15 -4.46
C TYR A 66 -7.87 -8.01 -3.95
N VAL A 67 -8.72 -8.53 -4.86
CA VAL A 67 -9.85 -9.40 -4.49
C VAL A 67 -9.38 -10.65 -3.75
N PHE A 68 -8.34 -11.32 -4.22
CA PHE A 68 -7.81 -12.52 -3.55
C PHE A 68 -7.25 -12.20 -2.15
N VAL A 69 -6.44 -11.15 -2.02
CA VAL A 69 -5.90 -10.73 -0.72
C VAL A 69 -7.02 -10.41 0.26
N THR A 70 -8.07 -9.74 -0.18
CA THR A 70 -9.23 -9.43 0.68
C THR A 70 -9.92 -10.71 1.16
N LEU A 71 -10.17 -11.68 0.28
CA LEU A 71 -10.79 -12.96 0.65
C LEU A 71 -9.93 -13.75 1.63
N PHE A 72 -8.63 -13.89 1.35
CA PHE A 72 -7.71 -14.60 2.25
C PHE A 72 -7.60 -13.90 3.61
N SER A 73 -7.61 -12.56 3.64
CA SER A 73 -7.57 -11.77 4.87
C SER A 73 -8.84 -11.95 5.71
N LEU A 74 -10.01 -12.01 5.08
CA LEU A 74 -11.27 -12.26 5.78
C LEU A 74 -11.30 -13.67 6.40
N ILE A 75 -10.96 -14.69 5.60
CA ILE A 75 -11.00 -16.09 6.03
C ILE A 75 -9.94 -16.37 7.10
N SER A 76 -8.71 -15.94 6.84
CA SER A 76 -7.57 -16.21 7.72
C SER A 76 -7.61 -15.32 8.95
N GLY A 77 -7.89 -14.03 8.79
CA GLY A 77 -7.93 -13.07 9.89
C GLY A 77 -8.97 -13.44 10.94
N LEU A 78 -10.20 -13.76 10.52
CA LEU A 78 -11.27 -14.12 11.45
C LEU A 78 -10.93 -15.40 12.23
N THR A 79 -10.46 -16.44 11.52
CA THR A 79 -10.17 -17.74 12.12
C THR A 79 -8.96 -17.68 13.06
N VAL A 80 -7.90 -16.98 12.65
CA VAL A 80 -6.66 -16.85 13.44
C VAL A 80 -6.92 -16.01 14.69
N VAL A 81 -7.59 -14.86 14.55
CA VAL A 81 -7.92 -13.99 15.69
C VAL A 81 -8.80 -14.71 16.69
N LEU A 82 -9.86 -15.40 16.22
CA LEU A 82 -10.76 -16.13 17.12
C LEU A 82 -10.04 -17.24 17.89
N ARG A 83 -9.20 -18.04 17.22
CA ARG A 83 -8.42 -19.10 17.88
C ARG A 83 -7.41 -18.54 18.87
N PHE A 84 -6.74 -17.44 18.52
CA PHE A 84 -5.79 -16.76 19.38
C PHE A 84 -6.49 -16.22 20.63
N LEU A 85 -7.61 -15.54 20.45
CA LEU A 85 -8.42 -14.98 21.53
C LEU A 85 -8.95 -16.10 22.45
N ALA A 86 -9.47 -17.19 21.88
CA ALA A 86 -9.95 -18.33 22.66
C ALA A 86 -8.83 -18.97 23.51
N LYS A 87 -7.65 -19.21 22.94
CA LYS A 87 -6.50 -19.74 23.71
C LYS A 87 -6.07 -18.78 24.80
N PHE A 88 -6.00 -17.48 24.49
CA PHE A 88 -5.63 -16.47 25.46
C PHE A 88 -6.62 -16.43 26.63
N LEU A 89 -7.93 -16.40 26.34
CA LEU A 89 -8.99 -16.41 27.35
C LEU A 89 -8.94 -17.68 28.21
N VAL A 90 -8.84 -18.86 27.61
CA VAL A 90 -8.76 -20.13 28.35
C VAL A 90 -7.53 -20.16 29.24
N GLN A 91 -6.35 -19.78 28.74
CA GLN A 91 -5.13 -19.72 29.55
C GLN A 91 -5.26 -18.70 30.68
N HIS A 92 -5.87 -17.55 30.43
CA HIS A 92 -6.03 -16.51 31.44
C HIS A 92 -7.00 -16.96 32.53
N ILE A 93 -8.15 -17.54 32.16
CA ILE A 93 -9.13 -18.09 33.08
C ILE A 93 -8.52 -19.25 33.88
N PHE A 94 -7.85 -20.20 33.22
CA PHE A 94 -7.24 -21.34 33.90
C PHE A 94 -6.17 -20.91 34.91
N ARG A 95 -5.31 -19.95 34.56
CA ARG A 95 -4.31 -19.40 35.50
C ARG A 95 -4.98 -18.71 36.72
N ARG A 96 -6.09 -17.99 36.50
CA ARG A 96 -6.85 -17.36 37.59
C ARG A 96 -7.51 -18.40 38.49
N VAL A 97 -8.18 -19.40 37.91
CA VAL A 97 -8.84 -20.49 38.65
C VAL A 97 -7.82 -21.31 39.43
N GLN A 98 -6.68 -21.67 38.81
CA GLN A 98 -5.59 -22.37 39.49
C GLN A 98 -5.04 -21.56 40.68
N SER A 99 -4.85 -20.25 40.52
CA SER A 99 -4.39 -19.39 41.62
C SER A 99 -5.40 -19.31 42.77
N ILE A 100 -6.71 -19.30 42.48
CA ILE A 100 -7.77 -19.27 43.50
C ILE A 100 -7.91 -20.64 44.17
N CYS A 101 -7.90 -21.73 43.40
CA CYS A 101 -8.03 -23.09 43.93
C CYS A 101 -6.85 -23.47 44.81
N CYS A 102 -5.62 -23.09 44.42
CA CYS A 102 -4.44 -23.32 45.25
C CYS A 102 -4.53 -22.57 46.59
N LYS A 103 -5.01 -21.32 46.60
CA LYS A 103 -5.26 -20.56 47.84
C LYS A 103 -6.30 -21.24 48.73
N HIS A 104 -7.43 -21.68 48.16
CA HIS A 104 -8.50 -22.32 48.91
C HIS A 104 -8.10 -23.69 49.49
N LEU A 105 -7.24 -24.44 48.82
CA LEU A 105 -6.71 -25.72 49.33
C LEU A 105 -5.76 -25.51 50.52
N ILE A 106 -4.96 -24.44 50.50
CA ILE A 106 -4.08 -24.05 51.61
C ILE A 106 -4.92 -23.64 52.84
N ASP A 107 -5.97 -22.83 52.65
CA ASP A 107 -6.88 -22.44 53.74
C ASP A 107 -7.61 -23.64 54.37
N ARG A 108 -7.99 -24.65 53.55
CA ARG A 108 -8.59 -25.91 54.04
C ARG A 108 -7.63 -26.77 54.88
N HIS A 109 -6.34 -26.72 54.58
CA HIS A 109 -5.33 -27.51 55.29
C HIS A 109 -4.92 -26.90 56.64
N GLN A 110 -5.22 -25.62 56.87
CA GLN A 110 -4.87 -24.88 58.09
C GLN A 110 -5.98 -24.90 59.16
N VAL A 111 -7.12 -25.59 58.94
CA VAL A 111 -8.12 -25.86 59.97
C VAL A 111 -7.76 -27.20 60.64
N PRO A 112 -7.07 -27.23 61.80
CA PRO A 112 -6.70 -28.48 62.43
C PRO A 112 -7.96 -29.21 62.92
N ALA A 113 -7.95 -30.53 62.78
CA ALA A 113 -8.95 -31.43 63.33
C ALA A 113 -8.97 -31.33 64.86
N ALA A 114 -9.82 -30.45 65.40
CA ALA A 114 -10.05 -30.31 66.83
C ALA A 114 -11.53 -30.57 67.16
N ASN A 115 -12.01 -31.78 66.84
CA ASN A 115 -13.28 -32.30 67.36
C ASN A 115 -13.30 -33.83 67.35
N HIS A 116 -12.33 -34.45 68.04
CA HIS A 116 -12.48 -35.83 68.47
C HIS A 116 -11.98 -36.03 69.91
N GLU A 117 -12.42 -35.19 70.86
CA GLU A 117 -12.23 -35.48 72.28
C GLU A 117 -13.26 -34.74 73.15
N ARG A 118 -14.51 -35.22 73.13
CA ARG A 118 -15.43 -35.13 74.27
C ARG A 118 -16.57 -36.12 74.08
N SER A 119 -16.25 -37.39 74.34
CA SER A 119 -17.22 -38.42 74.68
C SER A 119 -17.59 -38.32 76.15
#